data_AF-A0A8S3FFB8-F1
#
_entry.id   AF-A0A8S3FFB8-F1
#
_cell.length_a   1.000
_cell.length_b   1.000
_cell.length_c   1.000
_cell.angle_alpha   90.00
_cell.angle_beta   90.00
_cell.angle_gamma   90.00
#
_symmetry.space_group_name_H-M   'P 1'
#
loop_
_entity.id
_entity.type
_entity.pdbx_description
1 polymer ?
#
loop_
_entity_poly.entity_id
_entity_poly.type
_entity_poly.pdbx_seq_one_letter_code
_entity_poly.pdbx_strand_id
1 'polypeptide(L)'
;MKIHQVYSLSHEQHFGKTIGISYDPSDCKTAEMIEQELNKNGLRVWTTYDHMNDDFIPTFISLMNSTTYLIVCVSDMYRLNNRCRTELFYATSSGHRVLSWKIGTPTNNSDD
;
A
#
# COMPACT_ATOMS: atom_id res chain seq x y z
N MET A 1 27.20 -17.92 -13.65
CA MET A 1 25.87 -17.95 -14.26
C MET A 1 24.96 -18.83 -13.39
N LYS A 2 24.12 -18.18 -12.57
CA LYS A 2 22.94 -18.73 -11.88
C LYS A 2 22.42 -17.64 -10.95
N ILE A 3 21.26 -17.06 -11.27
CA ILE A 3 20.27 -16.65 -10.26
C ILE A 3 18.90 -16.94 -10.88
N HIS A 4 18.39 -18.14 -10.59
CA HIS A 4 16.97 -18.45 -10.66
C HIS A 4 16.45 -18.38 -9.22
N GLN A 5 15.76 -17.29 -8.86
CA GLN A 5 14.91 -17.09 -7.67
C GLN A 5 14.56 -15.59 -7.72
N VAL A 6 13.33 -15.11 -7.89
CA VAL A 6 12.06 -15.56 -7.31
C VAL A 6 10.94 -15.16 -8.29
N TYR A 7 10.54 -16.07 -9.18
CA TYR A 7 9.22 -16.02 -9.82
C TYR A 7 8.46 -17.25 -9.32
N SER A 8 8.06 -17.19 -8.06
CA SER A 8 7.10 -18.10 -7.46
C SER A 8 6.15 -17.29 -6.58
N LEU A 9 5.56 -16.24 -7.15
CA LEU A 9 4.22 -15.87 -6.73
C LEU A 9 3.30 -16.90 -7.39
N SER A 10 3.15 -18.02 -6.70
CA SER A 10 2.07 -18.97 -6.95
C SER A 10 0.80 -18.17 -7.16
N HIS A 11 0.19 -18.34 -8.34
CA HIS A 11 -1.17 -17.93 -8.67
C HIS A 11 -2.16 -18.74 -7.81
N GLU A 12 -2.00 -18.71 -6.48
CA GLU A 12 -3.10 -19.08 -5.62
C GLU A 12 -4.09 -17.93 -5.65
N GLN A 13 -5.22 -18.21 -6.30
CA GLN A 13 -6.47 -17.50 -6.11
C GLN A 13 -6.78 -17.43 -4.61
N HIS A 14 -6.23 -16.43 -3.94
CA HIS A 14 -6.43 -16.25 -2.51
C HIS A 14 -7.70 -15.45 -2.27
N PHE A 15 -8.82 -16.16 -2.25
CA PHE A 15 -10.10 -15.67 -1.77
C PHE A 15 -10.04 -15.41 -0.25
N GLY A 16 -9.57 -14.22 0.12
CA GLY A 16 -9.58 -13.71 1.50
C GLY A 16 -9.40 -12.20 1.46
N LYS A 17 -10.30 -11.46 2.15
CA LYS A 17 -10.31 -9.99 2.15
C LYS A 17 -8.92 -9.45 2.48
N THR A 18 -8.27 -8.82 1.51
CA THR A 18 -6.93 -8.24 1.65
C THR A 18 -7.04 -6.75 2.00
N ILE A 19 -6.09 -6.25 2.77
CA ILE A 19 -5.92 -4.83 3.08
C ILE A 19 -4.79 -4.29 2.20
N GLY A 20 -5.06 -3.25 1.42
CA GLY A 20 -4.02 -2.53 0.70
C GLY A 20 -3.49 -1.37 1.54
N ILE A 21 -2.20 -1.07 1.45
CA ILE A 21 -1.61 0.17 1.97
C ILE A 21 -1.07 1.00 0.79
N SER A 22 -1.65 2.18 0.59
CA SER A 22 -1.16 3.20 -0.34
C SER A 22 -0.47 4.31 0.45
N TYR A 23 0.77 4.62 0.10
CA TYR A 23 1.63 5.59 0.79
C TYR A 23 2.57 6.28 -0.20
N ASP A 24 3.25 7.37 0.20
CA ASP A 24 4.35 7.93 -0.61
C ASP A 24 5.67 7.24 -0.23
N PRO A 25 6.66 7.05 -1.14
CA PRO A 25 7.93 6.41 -0.79
C PRO A 25 8.63 7.01 0.43
N SER A 26 8.46 8.31 0.69
CA SER A 26 9.02 8.96 1.89
C SER A 26 8.47 8.39 3.20
N ASP A 27 7.30 7.77 3.15
CA ASP A 27 6.54 7.26 4.30
C ASP A 27 6.69 5.74 4.49
N CYS A 28 7.67 5.11 3.81
CA CYS A 28 7.84 3.64 3.81
C CYS A 28 7.91 3.04 5.22
N LYS A 29 8.65 3.66 6.14
CA LYS A 29 8.76 3.18 7.52
C LYS A 29 7.42 3.14 8.23
N THR A 30 6.57 4.15 8.01
CA THR A 30 5.23 4.17 8.61
C THR A 30 4.33 3.11 7.98
N ALA A 31 4.41 2.92 6.66
CA ALA A 31 3.68 1.86 5.98
C ALA A 31 4.11 0.46 6.48
N GLU A 32 5.41 0.20 6.61
CA GLU A 32 5.96 -1.05 7.16
C GLU A 32 5.47 -1.31 8.60
N MET A 33 5.40 -0.28 9.44
CA MET A 33 4.88 -0.42 10.81
C MET A 33 3.40 -0.81 10.82
N ILE A 34 2.58 -0.18 9.98
CA ILE A 34 1.16 -0.50 9.84
C ILE A 34 1.02 -1.94 9.32
N GLU A 35 1.78 -2.30 8.29
CA GLU A 35 1.79 -3.63 7.69
C GLU A 35 2.13 -4.71 8.73
N GLN A 36 3.23 -4.53 9.47
CA GLN A 36 3.64 -5.45 10.53
C GLN A 36 2.57 -5.62 11.59
N GLU A 37 1.92 -4.54 12.01
CA GLU A 37 0.90 -4.61 13.05
C GLU A 37 -0.36 -5.34 12.56
N LEU A 38 -0.80 -5.08 11.34
CA LEU A 38 -1.92 -5.79 10.72
C LEU A 38 -1.59 -7.29 10.52
N ASN A 39 -0.39 -7.60 10.07
CA ASN A 39 0.10 -8.97 9.89
C ASN A 39 0.12 -9.73 11.23
N LYS A 40 0.56 -9.11 12.34
CA LYS A 40 0.50 -9.72 13.68
C LYS A 40 -0.92 -10.07 14.11
N ASN A 41 -1.91 -9.32 13.65
CA ASN A 41 -3.33 -9.57 13.91
C ASN A 41 -3.95 -10.57 12.91
N GLY A 42 -3.13 -11.26 12.10
CA GLY A 42 -3.57 -12.28 11.16
C GLY A 42 -4.25 -11.72 9.89
N LEU A 43 -4.12 -10.42 9.64
CA LEU A 43 -4.66 -9.78 8.44
C LEU A 43 -3.65 -9.91 7.30
N ARG A 44 -4.16 -10.12 6.08
CA ARG A 44 -3.32 -10.15 4.88
C ARG A 44 -3.17 -8.74 4.32
N VAL A 45 -1.94 -8.27 4.21
CA VAL A 45 -1.61 -6.93 3.73
C VAL A 45 -0.75 -7.01 2.48
N TRP A 46 -0.94 -6.06 1.58
CA TRP A 46 0.00 -5.78 0.49
C TRP A 46 0.21 -4.27 0.41
N THR A 47 1.37 -3.87 -0.10
CA THR A 47 1.68 -2.44 -0.25
C THR A 47 1.80 -2.08 -1.73
N THR A 48 1.48 -0.84 -2.08
CA THR A 48 1.49 -0.43 -3.50
C THR A 48 2.90 -0.43 -4.11
N TYR A 49 3.97 -0.42 -3.31
CA TYR A 49 5.35 -0.33 -3.77
C TYR A 49 6.06 -1.68 -3.94
N ASP A 50 5.47 -2.79 -3.48
CA ASP A 50 6.06 -4.14 -3.61
C ASP A 50 6.09 -4.65 -5.06
N HIS A 51 5.41 -3.97 -5.99
CA HIS A 51 5.15 -4.47 -7.34
C HIS A 51 5.63 -3.53 -8.46
N MET A 52 6.70 -2.76 -8.23
CA MET A 52 7.21 -1.73 -9.16
C MET A 52 8.06 -2.26 -10.34
N ASN A 53 7.56 -3.23 -11.09
CA ASN A 53 8.11 -3.58 -12.42
C ASN A 53 7.24 -2.98 -13.53
N ASP A 54 7.69 -3.05 -14.79
CA ASP A 54 7.12 -2.38 -15.98
C ASP A 54 5.61 -2.62 -16.24
N ASP A 55 4.96 -3.55 -15.52
CA ASP A 55 3.52 -3.87 -15.57
C ASP A 55 2.75 -3.43 -14.31
N PHE A 56 2.99 -2.19 -13.85
CA PHE A 56 2.34 -1.64 -12.65
C PHE A 56 0.81 -1.67 -12.72
N ILE A 57 0.21 -1.24 -13.83
CA ILE A 57 -1.25 -1.07 -13.94
C ILE A 57 -2.01 -2.40 -13.85
N PRO A 58 -1.68 -3.45 -14.64
CA PRO A 58 -2.36 -4.74 -14.52
C PRO A 58 -2.23 -5.36 -13.12
N THR A 59 -1.05 -5.27 -12.53
CA THR A 59 -0.78 -5.80 -11.18
C THR A 59 -1.58 -5.05 -10.12
N PHE A 60 -1.60 -3.72 -10.17
CA PHE A 60 -2.39 -2.86 -9.29
C PHE A 60 -3.88 -3.16 -9.38
N ILE A 61 -4.44 -3.28 -10.59
CA ILE A 61 -5.86 -3.61 -10.80
C ILE A 61 -6.19 -4.97 -10.18
N SER A 62 -5.33 -5.98 -10.40
CA SER A 62 -5.53 -7.32 -9.83
C SER A 62 -5.56 -7.30 -8.30
N LEU A 63 -4.63 -6.58 -7.67
CA LEU A 63 -4.56 -6.45 -6.20
C LEU A 63 -5.73 -5.65 -5.63
N MET A 64 -6.11 -4.58 -6.31
CA MET A 64 -7.28 -3.79 -5.89
C MET A 64 -8.55 -4.61 -5.96
N ASN A 65 -8.76 -5.44 -7.00
CA ASN A 65 -9.94 -6.29 -7.12
C ASN A 65 -10.09 -7.31 -5.97
N SER A 66 -9.00 -7.74 -5.33
CA SER A 66 -9.06 -8.60 -4.14
C SER A 66 -9.17 -7.82 -2.82
N THR A 67 -9.04 -6.50 -2.86
CA THR A 67 -8.93 -5.63 -1.68
C THR A 67 -10.28 -5.10 -1.23
N THR A 68 -10.59 -5.27 0.06
CA THR A 68 -11.82 -4.69 0.64
C THR A 68 -11.57 -3.33 1.27
N TYR A 69 -10.42 -3.16 1.93
CA TYR A 69 -10.02 -1.96 2.63
C TYR A 69 -8.71 -1.43 2.07
N LEU A 70 -8.67 -0.15 1.73
CA LEU A 70 -7.44 0.56 1.39
C LEU A 70 -7.10 1.53 2.51
N ILE A 71 -5.96 1.32 3.16
CA ILE A 71 -5.38 2.29 4.08
C ILE A 71 -4.56 3.28 3.25
N VAL A 72 -4.83 4.56 3.44
CA VAL A 72 -4.12 5.64 2.76
C VAL A 72 -3.32 6.41 3.79
N CYS A 73 -2.00 6.33 3.68
CA CYS A 73 -1.05 7.08 4.50
C CYS A 73 -0.98 8.53 4.00
N VAL A 74 -1.75 9.42 4.62
CA VAL A 74 -1.87 10.82 4.22
C VAL A 74 -0.73 11.63 4.82
N SER A 75 0.24 11.98 3.98
CA SER A 75 1.29 12.98 4.22
C SER A 75 1.20 14.12 3.19
N ASP A 76 2.02 15.17 3.34
CA ASP A 76 2.14 16.21 2.31
C ASP A 76 2.71 15.65 1.01
N MET A 77 3.70 14.75 1.11
CA MET A 77 4.29 14.08 -0.05
C MET A 77 3.26 13.22 -0.79
N TYR A 78 2.42 12.47 -0.06
CA TYR A 78 1.31 11.71 -0.63
C TYR A 78 0.37 12.57 -1.48
N ARG A 79 0.03 13.77 -0.99
CA ARG A 79 -0.87 14.70 -1.70
C ARG A 79 -0.26 15.26 -2.98
N LEU A 80 1.05 15.38 -3.04
CA LEU A 80 1.79 15.90 -4.19
C LEU A 80 2.11 14.81 -5.23
N ASN A 81 2.11 13.54 -4.82
CA ASN A 81 2.46 12.42 -5.68
C ASN A 81 1.32 12.01 -6.63
N ASN A 82 1.53 12.18 -7.94
CA ASN A 82 0.56 11.81 -8.99
C ASN A 82 0.09 10.38 -8.90
N ARG A 83 0.99 9.46 -8.55
CA ARG A 83 0.68 8.04 -8.45
C ARG A 83 -0.25 7.78 -7.27
N CYS A 84 0.09 8.29 -6.09
CA CYS A 84 -0.75 8.20 -4.89
C CYS A 84 -2.17 8.72 -5.15
N ARG A 85 -2.29 9.86 -5.84
CA ARG A 85 -3.60 10.41 -6.25
C ARG A 85 -4.37 9.50 -7.21
N THR A 86 -3.67 8.84 -8.14
CA THR A 86 -4.27 7.92 -9.11
C THR A 86 -4.76 6.64 -8.42
N GLU A 87 -3.97 6.09 -7.49
CA GLU A 87 -4.35 4.92 -6.69
C GLU A 87 -5.60 5.23 -5.84
N LEU A 88 -5.61 6.39 -5.15
CA LEU A 88 -6.76 6.84 -4.37
C LEU A 88 -8.01 7.06 -5.24
N PHE A 89 -7.83 7.67 -6.42
CA PHE A 89 -8.93 7.89 -7.36
C PHE A 89 -9.54 6.57 -7.84
N TYR A 90 -8.71 5.60 -8.21
CA TYR A 90 -9.17 4.27 -8.63
C TYR A 90 -9.93 3.57 -7.50
N ALA A 91 -9.38 3.59 -6.28
CA ALA A 91 -9.97 2.94 -5.13
C ALA A 91 -11.34 3.52 -4.75
N THR A 92 -11.46 4.85 -4.75
CA THR A 92 -12.71 5.55 -4.45
C THR A 92 -13.75 5.36 -5.55
N SER A 93 -13.34 5.31 -6.82
CA SER A 93 -14.24 5.10 -7.96
C SER A 93 -14.77 3.66 -8.06
N SER A 94 -14.05 2.68 -7.50
CA SER A 94 -14.40 1.25 -7.58
C SER A 94 -15.15 0.72 -6.35
N GLY A 95 -15.55 1.61 -5.42
CA GLY A 95 -16.36 1.24 -4.25
C GLY A 95 -15.59 0.61 -3.08
N HIS A 96 -14.25 0.72 -3.06
CA HIS A 96 -13.46 0.25 -1.93
C HIS A 96 -13.67 1.12 -0.69
N ARG A 97 -13.51 0.51 0.49
CA ARG A 97 -13.53 1.25 1.76
C ARG A 97 -12.16 1.87 2.00
N VAL A 98 -12.08 3.19 1.91
CA VAL A 98 -10.83 3.94 2.15
C VAL A 98 -10.75 4.39 3.61
N LEU A 99 -9.66 4.06 4.28
CA LEU A 99 -9.33 4.48 5.64
C LEU A 99 -8.11 5.41 5.59
N SER A 100 -8.27 6.67 5.97
CA SER A 100 -7.15 7.61 6.00
C SER A 100 -6.36 7.50 7.31
N TRP A 101 -5.05 7.27 7.19
CA TRP A 101 -4.10 7.35 8.29
C TRP A 101 -3.26 8.62 8.13
N LYS A 102 -3.47 9.62 9.00
CA LYS A 102 -2.69 10.86 8.93
C LYS A 102 -1.30 10.63 9.51
N ILE A 103 -0.27 10.84 8.72
CA ILE A 103 1.11 10.87 9.19
C ILE A 103 1.34 12.24 9.81
N GLY A 104 1.62 12.27 11.11
CA GLY A 104 1.98 13.51 11.79
C GLY A 104 3.25 14.08 11.19
N THR A 105 3.31 15.40 11.01
CA THR A 105 4.60 16.07 10.92
C THR A 105 5.36 15.76 12.20
N PRO A 106 6.65 15.40 12.17
CA PRO A 106 7.44 15.39 13.40
C PRO A 106 7.25 16.76 14.04
N THR A 107 6.59 16.81 15.19
CA THR A 107 6.64 17.99 16.02
C THR A 107 8.10 18.11 16.39
N ASN A 108 8.77 19.13 15.85
CA ASN A 108 10.05 19.55 16.38
C ASN A 108 9.79 19.85 17.85
N ASN A 109 10.04 18.88 18.73
CA ASN A 109 10.26 19.16 20.14
C ASN A 109 11.65 19.79 20.21
N SER A 110 11.70 21.03 19.76
CA SER A 110 12.72 22.01 20.08
C SER A 110 11.99 23.09 20.84
N ASP A 111 11.80 22.88 22.13
CA ASP A 111 11.51 23.92 23.11
C ASP A 111 12.07 23.42 24.46
N ASP A 112 13.23 24.00 24.78
CA ASP A 112 13.91 24.23 26.08
C ASP A 112 14.02 23.13 27.16
#